data_AF-A0A135HNL5-F1
#
_entry.id   AF-A0A135HNL5-F1
#
_cell.length_a   1.000
_cell.length_b   1.000
_cell.length_c   1.000
_cell.angle_alpha   90.00
_cell.angle_beta   90.00
_cell.angle_gamma   90.00
#
_symmetry.space_group_name_H-M   'P 1'
#
loop_
_entity.id
_entity.type
_entity.pdbx_description
1 polymer ?
#
loop_
_entity_poly.entity_id
_entity_poly.type
_entity_poly.pdbx_seq_one_letter_code
_entity_poly.pdbx_strand_id
1 'polypeptide(L)' 'MNAAEILGIRGLLVHAISQDARAFHEAVGFLPSPSDPMMLMVGLRDLNGALET' A
#
# COMPACT_ATOMS: atom_id res chain seq x y z
N MET A 1 8.26 8.41 -17.87
CA MET A 1 9.42 8.12 -17.01
C MET A 1 9.22 8.82 -15.68
N ASN A 2 8.97 8.06 -14.62
CA ASN A 2 8.77 8.60 -13.26
C ASN A 2 9.84 8.04 -12.29
N ALA A 3 9.89 8.58 -11.07
CA ALA A 3 10.88 8.16 -10.08
C ALA A 3 10.79 6.67 -9.72
N ALA A 4 9.59 6.09 -9.74
CA ALA A 4 9.40 4.68 -9.43
C ALA A 4 10.08 3.76 -10.47
N GLU A 5 10.01 4.11 -11.76
CA GLU A 5 10.70 3.37 -12.81
C GLU A 5 12.23 3.52 -12.72
N ILE A 6 12.74 4.72 -12.42
CA ILE A 6 14.17 5.00 -12.37
C ILE A 6 14.84 4.33 -11.16
N LEU A 7 14.18 4.40 -10.01
CA LEU A 7 14.73 3.93 -8.74
C LEU A 7 14.28 2.50 -8.40
N GLY A 8 13.44 1.88 -9.22
CA GLY A 8 12.95 0.53 -9.01
C GLY A 8 12.01 0.39 -7.81
N ILE A 9 11.23 1.43 -7.47
CA ILE A 9 10.25 1.39 -6.37
C ILE A 9 9.10 0.47 -6.78
N ARG A 10 8.75 -0.50 -5.93
CA ARG A 10 7.75 -1.55 -6.24
C ARG A 10 6.44 -1.42 -5.47
N GLY A 11 6.42 -0.65 -4.39
CA GLY A 11 5.26 -0.54 -3.53
C GLY A 11 5.40 0.55 -2.49
N LEU A 12 4.32 0.73 -1.72
CA LEU A 12 4.25 1.63 -0.58
C LEU A 12 4.02 0.82 0.69
N LEU A 13 4.73 1.18 1.76
CA LEU A 13 4.56 0.64 3.10
C LEU A 13 3.94 1.72 4.00
N VAL A 14 2.94 1.34 4.78
CA VAL A 14 2.29 2.22 5.77
C VAL A 14 2.24 1.50 7.10
N HIS A 15 2.49 2.24 8.18
CA HIS A 15 2.14 1.80 9.53
C HIS A 15 0.90 2.57 9.98
N ALA A 16 -0.23 1.87 10.10
CA ALA A 16 -1.51 2.47 10.46
C ALA A 16 -1.49 2.93 11.92
N ILE A 17 -2.05 4.11 12.18
CA ILE A 17 -2.13 4.69 13.55
C ILE A 17 -3.30 4.12 14.37
N SER A 18 -4.30 3.54 13.69
CA SER A 18 -5.51 3.00 14.31
C SER A 18 -6.09 1.85 13.47
N GLN A 19 -7.04 1.12 14.05
CA GLN A 19 -7.75 0.05 13.34
C GLN A 19 -8.58 0.59 12.17
N ASP A 20 -9.19 1.77 12.33
CA ASP A 20 -9.94 2.43 11.25
C ASP A 20 -9.01 2.82 10.10
N ALA A 21 -7.82 3.35 10.43
CA ALA A 21 -6.82 3.64 9.42
C ALA A 21 -6.37 2.36 8.71
N ARG A 22 -6.15 1.25 9.44
CA ARG A 22 -5.81 -0.04 8.84
C ARG A 22 -6.89 -0.49 7.84
N ALA A 23 -8.15 -0.50 8.27
CA ALA A 23 -9.29 -0.92 7.44
C ALA A 23 -9.44 -0.07 6.18
N PHE A 24 -9.20 1.24 6.27
CA PHE A 24 -9.16 2.13 5.11
C PHE A 24 -8.08 1.71 4.10
N HIS A 25 -6.86 1.43 4.54
CA HIS A 25 -5.78 1.01 3.65
C HIS A 25 -6.05 -0.38 3.05
N GLU A 26 -6.60 -1.31 3.83
CA GLU A 26 -7.02 -2.64 3.32
C GLU A 26 -8.08 -2.52 2.21
N ALA A 27 -9.07 -1.62 2.36
CA ALA A 27 -10.09 -1.37 1.35
C ALA A 27 -9.51 -0.80 0.04
N VAL A 28 -8.39 -0.09 0.11
CA VAL A 28 -7.64 0.41 -1.06
C VAL A 28 -6.76 -0.67 -1.70
N GLY A 29 -6.63 -1.85 -1.07
CA GLY A 29 -5.87 -2.99 -1.59
C GLY A 29 -4.51 -3.20 -0.93
N PHE A 30 -4.21 -2.51 0.18
CA PHE A 30 -3.04 -2.82 0.98
C PHE A 30 -3.24 -4.15 1.73
N LEU A 31 -2.17 -4.93 1.86
CA LEU A 31 -2.17 -6.20 2.58
C LEU A 31 -1.40 -6.05 3.89
N PRO A 32 -1.94 -6.54 5.02
CA PRO A 32 -1.25 -6.50 6.30
C PRO A 32 -0.05 -7.45 6.32
N SER A 33 1.01 -7.06 7.02
CA SER A 33 2.17 -7.89 7.27
C SER A 33 1.79 -9.06 8.20
N PRO A 34 2.22 -10.30 7.92
CA PRO A 34 2.00 -11.43 8.82
C PRO A 34 2.59 -11.22 10.22
N SER A 35 3.65 -10.44 10.33
CA SER A 35 4.38 -10.21 11.59
C SER A 35 3.86 -9.02 12.38
N ASP A 36 3.22 -8.05 11.72
CA ASP A 36 2.61 -6.89 12.35
C ASP A 36 1.40 -6.42 11.51
N PRO A 37 0.16 -6.73 11.96
CA PRO A 37 -1.04 -6.34 11.24
C PRO A 37 -1.24 -4.82 11.07
N MET A 38 -0.50 -3.98 11.79
CA MET A 38 -0.56 -2.52 11.62
C MET A 38 0.40 -2.01 10.55
N MET A 39 1.37 -2.82 10.10
CA MET A 39 2.16 -2.54 8.91
C MET A 39 1.48 -3.15 7.69
N LEU A 40 1.21 -2.34 6.67
CA LEU A 40 0.58 -2.78 5.42
C LEU A 40 1.40 -2.38 4.21
N MET A 41 1.31 -3.18 3.15
CA MET A 41 2.00 -2.93 1.88
C MET A 41 1.04 -3.04 0.70
N VAL A 42 1.22 -2.19 -0.31
CA VAL A 42 0.59 -2.34 -1.63
C VAL A 42 1.64 -2.27 -2.74
N GLY A 43 1.47 -3.04 -3.80
CA GLY A 43 2.28 -2.90 -5.01
C GLY A 43 1.86 -1.68 -5.83
N LEU A 44 2.81 -0.96 -6.43
CA LEU A 44 2.47 0.21 -7.26
C LEU A 44 1.58 -0.15 -8.47
N ARG A 45 1.68 -1.39 -8.97
CA ARG A 45 0.82 -1.89 -10.05
C ARG A 45 -0.63 -1.98 -9.60
N ASP A 46 -0.86 -2.52 -8.40
CA ASP A 46 -2.20 -2.73 -7.84
C ASP A 46 -2.78 -1.39 -7.36
N LEU A 47 -1.94 -0.51 -6.82
CA LEU A 47 -2.33 0.84 -6.43
C LEU A 47 -2.80 1.69 -7.61
N ASN A 48 -2.14 1.62 -8.77
CA ASN A 48 -2.61 2.34 -9.96
C ASN A 48 -4.01 1.88 -10.40
N GLY A 49 -4.29 0.57 -10.32
CA GLY A 49 -5.64 0.06 -10.62
C GLY A 49 -6.71 0.57 -9.65
N ALA A 50 -6.36 0.80 -8.38
CA ALA A 50 -7.28 1.36 -7.39
C ALA A 50 -7.55 2.86 -7.58
N LEU A 51 -6.67 3.60 -8.26
CA LEU A 51 -6.80 5.04 -8.50
C LEU A 51 -7.54 5.39 -9.79
N GLU A 52 -7.72 4.43 -10.71
CA GLU A 52 -8.38 4.63 -12.02
C GLU A 52 -9.92 4.49 -11.96
N THR A 53 -10.53 4.61 -10.77
CA THR A 53 -11.99 4.57 -10.59
C THR A 53 -12.68 5.86 -11.00
#